data_AF-A0A1U7NVA8-F1
#
_entry.id   AF-A0A1U7NVA8-F1
#
_cell.length_a   1.000
_cell.length_b   1.000
_cell.length_c   1.000
_cell.angle_alpha   90.00
_cell.angle_beta   90.00
_cell.angle_gamma   90.00
#
_symmetry.space_group_name_H-M   'P 1'
#
loop_
_entity.id
_entity.type
_entity.pdbx_description
1 polymer ?
#
loop_
_entity_poly.entity_id
_entity_poly.type
_entity_poly.pdbx_seq_one_letter_code
_entity_poly.pdbx_strand_id
1 'polypeptide(L)'
;MTLRLNLGNYLQQHGITAYRLVKEVEGRVAPNTVYSLARRPAQRIDLKTVGVLMKALEGLTGEKVEFSEMLEDKPSTLNHLQASAETPVYDPSKAKKFRYSGKAVTIEGGPTVEQIIAEGRGRQLP
;
A
#
# COMPACT_ATOMS: atom_id res chain seq x y z
N MET A 1 10.79 -4.37 5.64
CA MET A 1 10.11 -5.41 4.84
C MET A 1 8.67 -5.46 5.31
N THR A 2 7.70 -5.20 4.43
CA THR A 2 6.28 -5.21 4.80
C THR A 2 5.67 -6.44 4.15
N LEU A 3 5.05 -7.31 4.95
CA LEU A 3 4.45 -8.55 4.46
C LEU A 3 2.95 -8.37 4.28
N ARG A 4 2.37 -9.13 3.34
CA ARG A 4 0.92 -9.26 3.15
C ARG A 4 0.57 -10.74 3.01
N LEU A 5 -0.63 -11.11 3.42
CA LEU A 5 -1.12 -12.48 3.24
C LEU A 5 -1.78 -12.64 1.88
N ASN A 6 -1.40 -13.66 1.11
CA ASN A 6 -1.99 -14.01 -0.16
C ASN A 6 -2.48 -15.47 -0.17
N LEU A 7 -3.70 -15.68 0.34
CA LEU A 7 -4.37 -16.97 0.30
C LEU A 7 -4.70 -17.41 -1.13
N GLY A 8 -5.00 -16.47 -2.04
CA GLY A 8 -5.32 -16.78 -3.43
C GLY A 8 -4.19 -17.48 -4.17
N ASN A 9 -2.96 -16.98 -4.01
CA ASN A 9 -1.77 -17.57 -4.62
C ASN A 9 -1.53 -18.99 -4.09
N TYR A 10 -1.62 -19.18 -2.76
CA TYR A 10 -1.52 -20.51 -2.14
C TYR A 10 -2.55 -21.49 -2.71
N LEU A 11 -3.83 -21.10 -2.74
CA LEU A 11 -4.91 -21.93 -3.29
C LEU A 11 -4.65 -22.33 -4.74
N GLN A 12 -4.13 -21.41 -5.56
CA GLN A 12 -3.79 -21.66 -6.95
C GLN A 12 -2.64 -22.67 -7.09
N GLN A 13 -1.59 -22.54 -6.27
CA GLN A 13 -0.43 -23.44 -6.30
C GLN A 13 -0.80 -24.88 -5.93
N HIS A 14 -1.72 -25.06 -4.99
CA HIS A 14 -2.17 -26.37 -4.52
C HIS A 14 -3.42 -26.90 -5.25
N GLY A 15 -3.92 -26.19 -6.28
CA GLY A 15 -5.09 -26.62 -7.05
C GLY A 15 -6.40 -26.67 -6.25
N ILE A 16 -6.49 -25.88 -5.17
CA ILE A 16 -7.66 -25.82 -4.29
C ILE A 16 -8.56 -24.66 -4.71
N THR A 17 -9.84 -24.92 -4.90
CA THR A 17 -10.80 -23.85 -5.16
C THR A 17 -11.21 -23.15 -3.87
N ALA A 18 -11.43 -21.84 -3.92
CA ALA A 18 -11.95 -21.10 -2.76
C ALA A 18 -13.27 -21.69 -2.23
N TYR A 19 -14.11 -22.23 -3.12
CA TYR A 19 -15.33 -22.94 -2.77
C TYR A 19 -15.08 -24.18 -1.90
N ARG A 20 -14.07 -25.00 -2.23
CA ARG A 20 -13.69 -26.15 -1.41
C ARG A 20 -13.26 -25.73 -0.01
N LEU A 21 -12.46 -24.68 0.09
CA LEU A 21 -12.06 -24.14 1.39
C LEU A 21 -13.27 -23.64 2.20
N VAL A 22 -14.23 -22.94 1.56
CA VAL A 22 -15.48 -22.50 2.20
C VAL A 22 -16.26 -23.68 2.77
N LYS A 23 -16.36 -24.78 2.02
CA LYS A 23 -17.04 -26.00 2.48
C LYS A 23 -16.35 -26.61 3.69
N GLU A 24 -15.03 -26.61 3.70
CA GLU A 24 -14.25 -27.10 4.83
C GLU A 24 -14.48 -26.23 6.08
N VAL A 25 -14.48 -24.90 5.96
CA VAL A 25 -14.64 -23.97 7.10
C VAL A 25 -16.09 -23.58 7.41
N GLU A 26 -17.06 -24.30 6.86
CA GLU A 26 -18.49 -24.00 7.02
C GLU A 26 -18.86 -23.94 8.51
N GLY A 27 -19.62 -22.90 8.90
CA GLY A 27 -19.99 -22.63 10.29
C GLY A 27 -18.87 -22.04 11.18
N ARG A 28 -17.62 -21.97 10.70
CA ARG A 28 -16.48 -21.42 11.46
C ARG A 28 -15.99 -20.08 10.92
N VAL A 29 -16.02 -19.91 9.59
CA VAL A 29 -15.62 -18.67 8.92
C VAL A 29 -16.72 -18.29 7.91
N ALA A 30 -17.06 -16.99 7.87
CA ALA A 30 -18.03 -16.50 6.89
C ALA A 30 -17.49 -16.72 5.46
N PRO A 31 -18.31 -17.25 4.53
CA PRO A 31 -17.87 -17.50 3.14
C PRO A 31 -17.29 -16.25 2.47
N ASN A 32 -17.88 -15.09 2.73
CA ASN A 32 -17.41 -13.82 2.18
C ASN A 32 -15.98 -13.49 2.61
N THR A 33 -15.60 -13.83 3.85
CA THR A 33 -14.22 -13.67 4.32
C THR A 33 -13.28 -14.54 3.48
N VAL A 34 -13.60 -15.81 3.27
CA VAL A 34 -12.76 -16.71 2.46
C VAL A 34 -12.61 -16.21 1.03
N TYR A 35 -13.71 -15.82 0.38
CA TYR A 35 -13.67 -15.29 -0.98
C TYR A 35 -12.91 -13.97 -1.07
N SER A 36 -13.04 -13.09 -0.07
CA SER A 36 -12.30 -11.83 -0.04
C SER A 36 -10.79 -12.05 0.05
N LEU A 37 -10.35 -13.01 0.87
CA LEU A 37 -8.95 -13.38 1.05
C LEU A 37 -8.37 -14.12 -0.16
N ALA A 38 -9.18 -14.97 -0.81
CA ALA A 38 -8.77 -15.67 -2.02
C ALA A 38 -8.63 -14.71 -3.23
N ARG A 39 -9.42 -13.63 -3.27
CA ARG A 39 -9.43 -12.70 -4.41
C ARG A 39 -8.30 -11.68 -4.36
N ARG A 40 -7.92 -11.21 -3.17
CA ARG A 40 -6.93 -10.14 -3.01
C ARG A 40 -6.06 -10.37 -1.78
N PRO A 41 -4.75 -10.04 -1.87
CA PRO A 41 -3.90 -10.04 -0.70
C PRO A 41 -4.42 -9.10 0.39
N ALA A 42 -4.38 -9.56 1.64
CA ALA A 42 -4.89 -8.81 2.79
C ALA A 42 -3.74 -8.28 3.65
N GLN A 43 -3.88 -7.03 4.10
CA GLN A 43 -2.91 -6.38 4.99
C GLN A 43 -3.30 -6.45 6.47
N ARG A 44 -4.59 -6.57 6.76
CA ARG A 44 -5.12 -6.75 8.12
C ARG A 44 -5.94 -8.02 8.13
N ILE A 45 -5.63 -8.90 9.07
CA ILE A 45 -6.32 -10.16 9.21
C ILE A 45 -6.41 -10.53 10.68
N ASP A 46 -7.52 -11.15 11.05
CA ASP A 46 -7.66 -11.74 12.37
C ASP A 46 -6.90 -13.07 12.43
N LEU A 47 -5.99 -13.20 13.39
CA LEU A 47 -5.17 -14.39 13.59
C LEU A 47 -6.01 -15.63 13.95
N LYS A 48 -7.15 -15.45 14.61
CA LYS A 48 -8.06 -16.56 14.91
C LYS A 48 -8.63 -17.14 13.62
N THR A 49 -9.07 -16.27 12.69
CA THR A 49 -9.51 -16.67 11.36
C THR A 49 -8.42 -17.40 10.59
N VAL A 50 -7.17 -16.92 10.63
CA VAL A 50 -6.02 -17.57 9.99
C VAL A 50 -5.81 -18.99 10.54
N GLY A 51 -5.82 -19.17 11.86
CA GLY A 51 -5.62 -20.50 12.46
C GLY A 51 -6.68 -21.52 12.04
N VAL A 52 -7.94 -21.08 11.87
CA VAL A 52 -9.01 -21.94 11.33
C VAL A 52 -8.76 -22.29 9.86
N LEU A 53 -8.35 -21.32 9.05
CA LEU A 53 -8.05 -21.54 7.64
C LEU A 53 -6.86 -22.48 7.46
N MET A 54 -5.78 -22.32 8.24
CA MET A 54 -4.61 -23.20 8.18
C MET A 54 -4.97 -24.65 8.49
N LYS A 55 -5.72 -24.91 9.56
CA LYS A 55 -6.19 -26.26 9.89
C LYS A 55 -7.07 -26.88 8.80
N ALA A 56 -7.90 -26.06 8.16
CA ALA A 56 -8.73 -26.51 7.04
C ALA A 56 -7.88 -26.83 5.80
N LEU A 57 -6.86 -26.02 5.52
CA LEU A 57 -5.92 -26.28 4.43
C LEU A 57 -5.13 -27.56 4.68
N GLU A 58 -4.64 -27.79 5.90
CA GLU A 58 -3.97 -29.06 6.29
C GLU A 58 -4.86 -30.28 6.03
N GLY A 59 -6.16 -30.18 6.34
CA GLY A 59 -7.13 -31.24 6.06
C GLY A 59 -7.35 -31.47 4.56
N LEU A 60 -7.29 -30.42 3.75
CA LEU A 60 -7.50 -30.50 2.30
C LEU A 60 -6.24 -30.94 1.53
N THR A 61 -5.06 -30.58 2.00
CA THR A 61 -3.77 -30.94 1.38
C THR A 61 -3.23 -32.26 1.89
N GLY A 62 -3.57 -32.66 3.12
CA GLY A 62 -2.97 -33.80 3.81
C GLY A 62 -1.55 -33.52 4.31
N GLU A 63 -1.08 -32.28 4.21
CA GLU A 63 0.26 -31.85 4.60
C GLU A 63 0.18 -30.71 5.61
N LYS A 64 1.22 -30.55 6.41
CA LYS A 64 1.31 -29.43 7.34
C LYS A 64 1.48 -28.12 6.55
N VAL A 65 0.65 -27.12 6.84
CA VAL A 65 0.65 -25.85 6.11
C VAL A 65 1.33 -24.79 6.98
N GLU A 66 2.46 -24.25 6.51
CA GLU A 66 3.15 -23.19 7.23
C GLU A 66 2.60 -21.80 6.85
N PHE A 67 2.49 -20.91 7.84
CA PHE A 67 1.96 -19.57 7.61
C PHE A 67 2.80 -18.76 6.60
N SER A 68 4.11 -19.00 6.57
CA SER A 68 5.06 -18.34 5.67
C SER A 68 4.78 -18.59 4.20
N GLU A 69 4.18 -19.74 3.84
CA GLU A 69 3.87 -20.08 2.45
C GLU A 69 2.78 -19.18 1.86
N MET A 70 1.97 -18.56 2.72
CA MET A 70 0.93 -17.62 2.34
C MET A 70 1.39 -16.15 2.44
N LEU A 71 2.63 -15.87 2.82
CA LEU A 71 3.14 -14.51 2.96
C LEU A 71 3.88 -14.07 1.69
N GLU A 72 3.61 -12.84 1.28
CA GLU A 72 4.30 -12.20 0.17
C GLU A 72 4.91 -10.87 0.60
N ASP A 73 6.02 -10.53 -0.02
CA ASP A 73 6.58 -9.19 0.05
C ASP A 73 5.60 -8.18 -0.56
N LYS A 74 5.24 -7.18 0.24
CA LYS A 74 4.63 -5.97 -0.27
C LYS A 74 5.78 -5.08 -0.78
N PRO A 75 5.91 -4.85 -2.10
CA PRO A 75 6.92 -3.94 -2.60
C PRO A 75 6.73 -2.59 -1.92
N SER A 76 7.78 -2.12 -1.26
CA SER A 76 7.74 -0.84 -0.57
C SER A 76 7.62 0.24 -1.64
N THR A 77 6.63 1.13 -1.50
CA THR A 77 6.57 2.30 -2.39
C THR A 77 7.83 3.11 -2.24
N LEU A 78 8.45 3.17 -1.06
CA LEU A 78 9.70 3.90 -0.80
C LEU A 78 10.94 3.27 -1.44
N ASN A 79 10.85 2.12 -2.13
CA ASN A 79 11.98 1.53 -2.85
C ASN A 79 12.52 2.47 -3.94
N HIS A 80 11.69 3.34 -4.52
CA HIS A 80 12.15 4.37 -5.48
C HIS A 80 12.99 5.48 -4.83
N LEU A 81 12.89 5.68 -3.51
CA LEU A 81 13.70 6.66 -2.77
C LEU A 81 15.07 6.10 -2.39
N GLN A 82 15.25 4.78 -2.41
CA GLN A 82 16.54 4.13 -2.18
C GLN A 82 17.39 4.03 -3.45
N ALA A 83 16.78 4.23 -4.62
CA ALA A 83 17.46 4.25 -5.91
C ALA A 83 17.86 5.67 -6.34
N SER A 84 18.74 6.32 -5.58
CA SER A 84 19.69 7.33 -6.09
C SER A 84 20.72 7.68 -5.01
N ALA A 85 21.68 6.77 -4.78
CA ALA A 85 22.99 7.17 -4.24
C ALA A 85 23.82 7.96 -5.28
N GLU A 86 23.34 8.05 -6.51
CA GLU A 86 23.79 9.05 -7.47
C GLU A 86 23.24 10.41 -7.03
N THR A 87 24.06 11.16 -6.29
CA THR A 87 23.91 12.61 -6.22
C THR A 87 23.69 13.12 -7.64
N PRO A 88 22.58 13.82 -7.94
CA PRO A 88 22.39 14.39 -9.26
C PRO A 88 23.58 15.29 -9.57
N VAL A 89 24.44 14.86 -10.49
CA VAL A 89 25.58 15.65 -10.93
C VAL A 89 25.00 16.80 -11.73
N TYR A 90 25.05 18.00 -11.16
CA TYR A 90 24.62 19.21 -11.84
C TYR A 90 25.50 19.41 -13.09
N ASP A 91 24.88 19.30 -14.27
CA ASP A 91 25.50 19.65 -15.54
C ASP A 91 25.17 21.12 -15.88
N PRO A 92 26.14 22.04 -15.75
CA PRO A 92 25.91 23.45 -16.06
C PRO A 92 25.52 23.69 -17.53
N SER A 93 25.82 22.74 -18.43
CA SER A 93 25.46 22.81 -19.85
C SER A 93 23.96 22.64 -20.09
N LYS A 94 23.28 21.93 -19.18
CA LYS A 94 21.82 21.68 -19.22
C LYS A 94 21.04 22.66 -18.34
N ALA A 95 21.72 23.62 -17.72
CA ALA A 95 21.07 24.61 -16.86
C ALA A 95 20.03 25.41 -17.66
N LYS A 96 18.76 25.31 -17.27
CA LYS A 96 17.70 26.15 -17.85
C LYS A 96 17.99 27.60 -17.51
N LYS A 97 18.23 28.42 -18.54
CA LYS A 97 18.34 29.86 -18.41
C LYS A 97 16.94 30.46 -18.36
N PHE A 98 16.47 30.76 -17.15
CA PHE A 98 15.23 31.51 -16.98
C PHE A 98 15.51 32.97 -17.34
N ARG A 99 14.85 33.46 -18.39
CA ARG A 99 14.85 34.88 -18.73
C ARG A 99 13.63 35.52 -18.10
N TYR A 100 13.86 36.55 -17.30
CA TYR A 100 12.78 37.38 -16.79
C TYR A 100 12.06 38.02 -17.97
N SER A 101 10.75 37.80 -18.07
CA SER A 101 9.95 38.27 -19.21
C SER A 101 9.60 39.76 -19.13
N GLY A 102 10.02 40.47 -18.08
CA GLY A 102 9.66 41.89 -17.86
C GLY A 102 8.19 42.11 -17.49
N LYS A 103 7.35 41.08 -17.58
CA LYS A 103 5.93 41.16 -17.32
C LYS A 103 5.67 40.92 -15.83
N ALA A 104 5.07 41.91 -15.18
CA ALA A 104 4.46 41.71 -13.88
C ALA A 104 3.36 40.66 -14.04
N VAL A 105 3.53 39.51 -13.38
CA VAL A 105 2.46 38.52 -13.27
C VAL A 105 1.56 39.00 -12.15
N THR A 106 0.38 39.50 -12.51
CA THR A 106 -0.67 39.76 -11.52
C THR A 106 -1.17 38.41 -11.03
N ILE A 107 -0.82 38.04 -9.81
CA ILE A 107 -1.34 36.84 -9.17
C ILE A 107 -2.74 37.21 -8.67
N GLU A 108 -3.77 36.91 -9.45
CA GLU A 108 -5.15 37.06 -9.00
C GLU A 108 -5.47 35.93 -8.02
N GLY A 109 -5.60 36.29 -6.74
CA GLY A 109 -5.98 35.35 -5.69
C GLY A 109 -4.80 34.92 -4.82
N GLY A 110 -4.75 35.50 -3.62
CA GLY A 110 -3.82 35.17 -2.55
C GLY A 110 -3.84 36.27 -1.49
N PRO A 111 -3.56 35.95 -0.21
CA PRO A 111 -3.45 36.98 0.80
C PRO A 111 -2.29 37.92 0.44
N THR A 112 -2.50 39.23 0.61
CA THR A 112 -1.44 40.20 0.35
C THR A 112 -0.27 39.96 1.30
N VAL A 113 0.93 40.44 0.94
CA VAL A 113 2.10 40.37 1.81
C VAL A 113 1.79 40.97 3.20
N GLU A 114 0.97 42.01 3.24
CA GLU A 114 0.49 42.65 4.47
C GLU A 114 -0.40 41.74 5.31
N GLN A 115 -1.33 41.00 4.68
CA GLN A 115 -2.20 40.03 5.35
C GLN A 115 -1.39 38.86 5.93
N ILE A 116 -0.40 38.35 5.19
CA ILE A 116 0.48 37.27 5.67
C ILE A 116 1.30 37.73 6.89
N ILE A 117 1.83 38.97 6.85
CA ILE A 117 2.58 39.55 7.96
C ILE A 117 1.68 39.82 9.18
N ALA A 118 0.43 40.23 8.95
CA ALA A 118 -0.55 40.48 10.00
C ALA A 118 -0.99 39.17 10.68
N GLU A 119 -1.26 38.12 9.90
CA GLU A 119 -1.61 36.78 10.39
C GLU A 119 -0.48 36.18 11.24
N GLY A 120 0.78 36.26 10.78
CA GLY A 120 1.94 35.79 11.54
C GLY A 120 2.21 36.57 12.84
N ARG A 121 1.63 37.77 12.99
CA ARG A 121 1.71 38.60 14.21
C ARG A 121 0.42 38.59 15.04
N GLY A 122 -0.56 37.76 14.68
CA GLY A 122 -1.83 37.63 15.40
C GLY A 122 -2.72 38.88 15.34
N ARG A 123 -2.57 39.74 14.33
CA ARG A 123 -3.48 40.88 14.10
C ARG A 123 -4.33 40.63 12.86
N GLN A 124 -5.65 40.75 12.98
CA GLN A 124 -6.53 40.89 11.82
C GLN A 124 -6.54 42.35 11.38
N LEU A 125 -6.20 42.60 10.12
CA LEU A 125 -6.44 43.89 9.47
C LEU A 125 -7.96 44.03 9.20
N PRO A 126 -8.55 45.23 9.34
CA PRO A 126 -9.97 45.47 9.11
C PRO A 126 -10.39 45.25 7.65
#